data_AF-A0A947ADA6-F1
#
_entry.id   AF-A0A947ADA6-F1
#
_cell.length_a   1.000
_cell.length_b   1.000
_cell.length_c   1.000
_cell.angle_alpha   90.00
_cell.angle_beta   90.00
_cell.angle_gamma   90.00
#
_symmetry.space_group_name_H-M   'P 1'
#
loop_
_entity.id
_entity.type
_entity.pdbx_description
1 polymer ?
#
loop_
_entity_poly.entity_id
_entity_poly.type
_entity_poly.pdbx_seq_one_letter_code
_entity_poly.pdbx_strand_id
1 'polypeptide(L)'
;IKNAEIALFTHDGNLLAKGKSDNNYGVVYLAHPEVGYCVEEASKTTDITATRQSWKDCYKEQSKWLIDWVRQVRYLDVVFGACRLKKIPVVVSESADPWWLWWVPHPHIGGMPITYFTMSLYFDVVNCLEMRPY
;
A
#
# COMPACT_ATOMS: atom_id res chain seq x y z
N ILE A 1 2.25 15.53 1.86
CA ILE A 1 1.34 15.95 0.77
C ILE A 1 -0.06 15.55 1.19
N LYS A 2 -1.03 16.46 1.09
CA LYS A 2 -2.42 16.22 1.51
C LYS A 2 -3.27 15.96 0.27
N ASN A 3 -4.32 15.14 0.39
CA ASN A 3 -5.15 14.70 -0.73
C ASN A 3 -4.35 14.14 -1.92
N ALA A 4 -3.28 13.41 -1.65
CA ALA A 4 -2.56 12.71 -2.70
C ALA A 4 -3.25 11.38 -3.02
N GLU A 5 -3.40 11.07 -4.29
CA GLU A 5 -3.71 9.73 -4.78
C GLU A 5 -2.42 9.12 -5.34
N ILE A 6 -2.18 7.87 -5.01
CA ILE A 6 -0.97 7.13 -5.39
C ILE A 6 -1.35 5.82 -6.05
N ALA A 7 -0.63 5.46 -7.10
CA ALA A 7 -0.71 4.15 -7.72
C ALA A 7 0.70 3.56 -7.82
N LEU A 8 0.88 2.33 -7.32
CA LEU A 8 2.16 1.63 -7.26
C LEU A 8 2.19 0.53 -8.32
N PHE A 9 3.29 0.41 -9.05
CA PHE A 9 3.39 -0.47 -10.22
C PHE A 9 4.64 -1.36 -10.20
N THR A 10 4.51 -2.50 -10.87
CA THR A 10 5.64 -3.39 -11.26
C THR A 10 6.46 -2.77 -12.39
N HIS A 11 7.58 -3.41 -12.75
CA HIS A 11 8.37 -3.04 -13.93
C HIS A 11 7.53 -3.04 -15.22
N ASP A 12 6.65 -4.04 -15.36
CA ASP A 12 5.84 -4.26 -16.56
C ASP A 12 4.58 -3.38 -16.62
N GLY A 13 4.36 -2.56 -15.58
CA GLY A 13 3.23 -1.64 -15.50
C GLY A 13 1.94 -2.24 -14.94
N ASN A 14 2.00 -3.45 -14.37
CA ASN A 14 0.89 -4.00 -13.60
C ASN A 14 0.70 -3.22 -12.29
N LEU A 15 -0.55 -2.86 -12.00
CA LEU A 15 -0.92 -2.14 -10.79
C LEU A 15 -0.86 -3.06 -9.57
N LEU A 16 -0.07 -2.68 -8.58
CA LEU A 16 0.12 -3.42 -7.33
C LEU A 16 -0.74 -2.87 -6.20
N ALA A 17 -0.86 -1.55 -6.09
CA ALA A 17 -1.57 -0.91 -4.99
C ALA A 17 -2.13 0.44 -5.41
N LYS A 18 -3.24 0.84 -4.79
CA LYS A 18 -3.71 2.22 -4.80
C LYS A 18 -3.60 2.80 -3.40
N GLY A 19 -3.40 4.10 -3.30
CA GLY A 19 -3.32 4.76 -2.01
C GLY A 19 -3.95 6.14 -2.02
N LYS A 20 -4.47 6.53 -0.85
CA LYS A 20 -4.99 7.87 -0.62
C LYS A 20 -4.36 8.44 0.64
N SER A 21 -3.82 9.65 0.54
CA SER A 21 -3.32 10.36 1.71
C SER A 21 -4.49 10.94 2.50
N ASP A 22 -4.37 10.91 3.83
CA ASP A 22 -5.27 11.69 4.67
C ASP A 22 -5.06 13.21 4.49
N ASN A 23 -6.00 13.96 5.08
CA ASN A 23 -6.02 15.43 5.08
C ASN A 23 -5.16 16.07 6.15
N ASN A 24 -4.77 15.31 7.18
CA ASN A 24 -4.29 15.87 8.44
C ASN A 24 -2.80 15.67 8.61
N TYR A 25 -2.32 14.45 8.40
CA TYR A 25 -0.98 13.98 8.69
C TYR A 25 -0.21 13.56 7.42
N GLY A 26 -0.88 13.49 6.27
CA GLY A 26 -0.28 13.05 5.02
C GLY A 26 0.06 11.56 5.02
N VAL A 27 -0.54 10.77 5.91
CA VAL A 27 -0.40 9.32 5.93
C VAL A 27 -1.14 8.75 4.73
N VAL A 28 -0.46 7.91 3.95
CA VAL A 28 -1.05 7.22 2.80
C VAL A 28 -1.53 5.85 3.24
N TYR A 29 -2.83 5.63 3.17
CA TYR A 29 -3.39 4.29 3.31
C TYR A 29 -3.29 3.61 1.96
N LEU A 30 -2.83 2.36 1.94
CA LEU A 30 -2.74 1.56 0.74
C LEU A 30 -3.85 0.51 0.73
N ALA A 31 -4.40 0.27 -0.45
CA ALA A 31 -5.44 -0.70 -0.73
C ALA A 31 -5.03 -1.62 -1.88
N HIS A 32 -5.58 -2.83 -1.81
CA HIS A 32 -5.55 -3.77 -2.91
C HIS A 32 -6.27 -3.16 -4.14
N PRO A 33 -5.73 -3.30 -5.36
CA PRO A 33 -6.27 -2.63 -6.55
C PRO A 33 -7.70 -3.05 -6.90
N GLU A 34 -8.04 -4.31 -6.64
CA GLU A 34 -9.36 -4.90 -6.90
C GLU A 34 -10.32 -4.85 -5.70
N VAL A 35 -9.94 -5.44 -4.56
CA VAL A 35 -10.83 -5.52 -3.38
C VAL A 35 -10.88 -4.25 -2.52
N GLY A 36 -10.07 -3.22 -2.83
CA GLY A 36 -10.15 -1.91 -2.18
C GLY A 36 -9.82 -1.93 -0.69
N TYR A 37 -10.48 -1.07 0.10
CA TYR A 37 -10.34 -0.99 1.56
C TYR A 37 -11.44 -1.80 2.25
N CYS A 38 -11.06 -2.75 3.11
CA CYS A 38 -12.05 -3.63 3.74
C CYS A 38 -13.09 -2.92 4.61
N VAL A 39 -12.77 -1.73 5.15
CA VAL A 39 -13.74 -0.91 5.90
C VAL A 39 -14.81 -0.34 4.96
N GLU A 40 -14.41 0.12 3.77
CA GLU A 40 -15.34 0.63 2.78
C GLU A 40 -16.21 -0.51 2.23
N GLU A 41 -15.63 -1.68 1.97
CA GLU A 41 -16.39 -2.85 1.51
C GLU A 41 -17.38 -3.38 2.54
N ALA A 42 -17.00 -3.37 3.82
CA ALA A 42 -17.89 -3.70 4.92
C ALA A 42 -19.07 -2.72 5.03
N SER A 43 -18.86 -1.45 4.68
CA SER A 43 -19.87 -0.39 4.78
C SER A 43 -20.93 -0.39 3.67
N LYS A 44 -20.77 -1.21 2.62
CA LYS A 44 -21.72 -1.29 1.50
C LYS A 44 -23.05 -1.95 1.86
N THR A 45 -23.14 -2.60 3.01
CA THR A 45 -24.35 -3.29 3.49
C THR A 45 -24.62 -2.96 4.95
N THR A 46 -25.90 -2.92 5.31
CA THR A 46 -26.37 -2.71 6.69
C THR A 46 -26.63 -4.02 7.43
N ASP A 47 -26.61 -5.17 6.75
CA ASP A 47 -26.71 -6.50 7.36
C ASP A 47 -25.39 -6.89 8.00
N ILE A 48 -25.37 -7.02 9.33
CA ILE A 48 -24.18 -7.33 10.12
C ILE A 48 -23.49 -8.64 9.74
N THR A 49 -24.25 -9.64 9.28
CA THR A 49 -23.70 -10.94 8.87
C THR A 49 -22.99 -10.80 7.53
N ALA A 50 -23.63 -10.12 6.58
CA ALA A 50 -23.05 -9.80 5.28
C ALA A 50 -21.84 -8.86 5.40
N THR A 51 -21.90 -7.85 6.28
CA THR A 51 -20.78 -6.96 6.62
C THR A 51 -19.57 -7.75 7.11
N ARG A 52 -19.78 -8.67 8.06
CA ARG A 52 -18.70 -9.49 8.62
C ARG A 52 -18.09 -10.41 7.56
N GLN A 53 -18.91 -10.98 6.69
CA GLN A 53 -18.43 -11.86 5.62
C GLN A 53 -17.64 -11.08 4.57
N SER A 54 -18.17 -9.95 4.10
CA SER A 54 -17.48 -9.02 3.18
C SER A 54 -16.11 -8.59 3.72
N TRP A 55 -16.05 -8.19 5.00
CA TRP A 55 -14.79 -7.83 5.64
C TRP A 55 -13.79 -8.99 5.66
N LYS A 56 -14.24 -10.21 6.00
CA LYS A 56 -13.37 -11.40 6.04
C LYS A 56 -12.81 -11.74 4.66
N ASP A 57 -13.63 -11.68 3.63
CA ASP A 57 -13.23 -11.99 2.26
C ASP A 57 -12.22 -10.96 1.75
N CYS A 58 -12.48 -9.66 1.99
CA CYS A 58 -11.52 -8.61 1.69
C CYS A 58 -10.20 -8.80 2.46
N TYR A 59 -10.25 -9.05 3.77
CA TYR A 59 -9.06 -9.24 4.60
C TYR A 59 -8.22 -10.43 4.15
N LYS A 60 -8.86 -11.52 3.74
CA LYS A 60 -8.19 -12.70 3.20
C LYS A 60 -7.39 -12.39 1.93
N GLU A 61 -7.93 -11.59 1.02
CA GLU A 61 -7.19 -11.22 -0.19
C GLU A 61 -6.11 -10.16 0.11
N GLN A 62 -6.41 -9.17 0.96
CA GLN A 62 -5.41 -8.17 1.38
C GLN A 62 -4.22 -8.80 2.13
N SER A 63 -4.44 -9.79 3.00
CA SER A 63 -3.38 -10.43 3.78
C SER A 63 -2.39 -11.21 2.92
N LYS A 64 -2.86 -11.90 1.87
CA LYS A 64 -1.99 -12.55 0.89
C LYS A 64 -1.20 -11.53 0.09
N TRP A 65 -1.89 -10.48 -0.35
CA TRP A 65 -1.33 -9.42 -1.15
C TRP A 65 -0.18 -8.71 -0.44
N LEU A 66 -0.38 -8.28 0.82
CA LEU A 66 0.54 -7.42 1.58
C LEU A 66 1.98 -7.96 1.65
N ILE A 67 2.13 -9.29 1.69
CA ILE A 67 3.41 -9.96 1.88
C ILE A 67 4.30 -9.85 0.63
N ASP A 68 3.71 -9.87 -0.57
CA ASP A 68 4.47 -10.06 -1.80
C ASP A 68 4.55 -8.82 -2.70
N TRP A 69 3.58 -7.90 -2.60
CA TRP A 69 3.51 -6.80 -3.55
C TRP A 69 4.66 -5.79 -3.37
N VAL A 70 5.12 -5.54 -2.14
CA VAL A 70 6.11 -4.49 -1.83
C VAL A 70 7.44 -4.75 -2.54
N ARG A 71 7.88 -6.01 -2.61
CA ARG A 71 9.12 -6.42 -3.29
C ARG A 71 9.06 -6.21 -4.81
N GLN A 72 7.86 -6.16 -5.38
CA GLN A 72 7.64 -6.04 -6.82
C GLN A 72 7.52 -4.58 -7.28
N VAL A 73 7.36 -3.63 -6.36
CA VAL A 73 7.24 -2.21 -6.68
C VAL A 73 8.49 -1.71 -7.37
N ARG A 74 8.31 -0.95 -8.45
CA ARG A 74 9.40 -0.29 -9.19
C ARG A 74 9.18 1.20 -9.35
N TYR A 75 7.96 1.59 -9.64
CA TYR A 75 7.63 3.00 -9.79
C TYR A 75 6.22 3.28 -9.28
N LEU A 76 5.92 4.57 -9.14
CA LEU A 76 4.60 5.04 -8.79
C LEU A 76 4.17 6.25 -9.60
N ASP A 77 2.86 6.45 -9.63
CA ASP A 77 2.23 7.66 -10.10
C ASP A 77 1.60 8.38 -8.89
N VAL A 78 1.77 9.70 -8.80
CA VAL A 78 1.13 10.55 -7.78
C VAL A 78 0.26 11.60 -8.46
N VAL A 79 -0.93 11.78 -7.92
CA VAL A 79 -1.81 12.91 -8.25
C VAL A 79 -2.06 13.71 -6.98
N PHE A 80 -1.85 15.02 -7.02
CA PHE A 80 -2.23 15.93 -5.92
C PHE A 80 -2.62 17.31 -6.48
N GLY A 81 -3.84 17.74 -6.24
CA GLY A 81 -4.38 18.95 -6.88
C GLY A 81 -4.34 18.84 -8.41
N ALA A 82 -3.78 19.85 -9.09
CA ALA A 82 -3.56 19.84 -10.54
C ALA A 82 -2.31 19.05 -10.96
N CYS A 83 -1.52 18.58 -9.99
CA CYS A 83 -0.25 17.93 -10.25
C CYS A 83 -0.41 16.47 -10.61
N ARG A 84 0.28 16.04 -11.67
CA ARG A 84 0.42 14.63 -12.02
C ARG A 84 1.89 14.30 -12.26
N LEU A 85 2.42 13.42 -11.42
CA LEU A 85 3.76 12.88 -11.56
C LEU A 85 3.62 11.40 -11.92
N LYS A 86 4.34 10.97 -12.95
CA LYS A 86 4.28 9.59 -13.45
C LYS A 86 5.64 8.93 -13.41
N LYS A 87 5.64 7.61 -13.21
CA LYS A 87 6.84 6.76 -13.23
C LYS A 87 7.94 7.27 -12.28
N ILE A 88 7.56 7.77 -11.10
CA ILE A 88 8.52 8.14 -10.06
C ILE A 88 9.17 6.84 -9.56
N PRO A 89 10.51 6.71 -9.61
CA PRO A 89 11.18 5.50 -9.16
C PRO A 89 10.99 5.31 -7.65
N VAL A 90 10.75 4.07 -7.25
CA VAL A 90 10.66 3.68 -5.84
C VAL A 90 11.89 2.88 -5.46
N VAL A 91 12.55 3.28 -4.37
CA VAL A 91 13.58 2.46 -3.75
C VAL A 91 12.95 1.71 -2.59
N VAL A 92 12.96 0.39 -2.67
CA VAL A 92 12.46 -0.51 -1.61
C VAL A 92 13.67 -1.03 -0.84
N SER A 93 13.66 -0.81 0.46
CA SER A 93 14.60 -1.43 1.39
C SER A 93 13.84 -2.41 2.28
N GLU A 94 14.32 -3.64 2.33
CA GLU A 94 13.81 -4.70 3.20
C GLU A 94 14.78 -4.89 4.36
N SER A 95 14.27 -4.82 5.58
CA SER A 95 15.00 -5.17 6.79
C SER A 95 14.26 -6.29 7.50
N ALA A 96 14.90 -7.45 7.59
CA ALA A 96 14.45 -8.52 8.47
C ALA A 96 15.25 -8.39 9.77
N ASP A 97 14.58 -8.00 10.86
CA ASP A 97 15.23 -7.89 12.15
C ASP A 97 15.24 -9.27 12.81
N PRO A 98 16.42 -9.88 13.07
CA PRO A 98 16.49 -11.12 13.82
C PRO A 98 16.20 -10.79 15.29
N TRP A 99 14.92 -10.79 15.68
CA TRP A 99 14.62 -10.83 17.10
C TRP A 99 15.23 -12.11 17.66
N TRP A 100 16.18 -11.88 18.54
CA TRP A 100 16.89 -12.87 19.33
C TRP A 100 15.85 -13.46 20.34
N LEU A 101 14.99 -14.38 19.89
CA LEU A 101 13.93 -15.03 20.67
C LEU A 101 14.53 -16.15 21.55
N TRP A 102 15.20 -15.82 22.66
CA TRP A 102 15.92 -16.84 23.47
C TRP A 102 15.07 -17.52 24.54
N TRP A 103 13.75 -17.27 24.62
CA TRP A 103 12.97 -17.67 25.80
C TRP A 103 11.53 -18.15 25.58
N VAL A 104 11.16 -18.59 24.37
CA VAL A 104 9.84 -19.25 24.20
C VAL A 104 10.02 -20.77 24.07
N PRO A 105 9.56 -21.57 25.05
CA PRO A 105 9.67 -23.03 25.02
C PRO A 105 8.51 -23.63 24.21
N HIS A 106 8.57 -23.53 22.89
CA HIS A 106 7.74 -24.29 21.97
C HIS A 106 8.53 -24.58 20.69
N PRO A 107 8.23 -25.67 19.95
CA PRO A 107 8.99 -26.04 18.76
C PRO A 107 8.71 -25.00 17.67
N HIS A 108 9.62 -24.04 17.53
CA HIS A 108 9.53 -22.97 16.54
C HIS A 108 9.61 -23.55 15.14
N ILE A 109 8.54 -23.39 14.36
CA ILE A 109 8.62 -23.40 12.91
C ILE A 109 9.56 -22.23 12.56
N GLY A 110 10.79 -22.54 12.14
CA GLY A 110 11.82 -21.53 11.90
C GLY A 110 11.34 -20.44 10.93
N GLY A 111 11.63 -19.19 11.26
CA GLY A 111 11.33 -18.02 10.45
C GLY A 111 11.56 -16.74 11.24
N MET A 112 12.12 -15.70 10.61
CA MET A 112 12.19 -14.37 11.20
C MET A 112 10.75 -13.81 11.28
N PRO A 113 10.22 -13.47 12.46
CA PRO A 113 8.79 -13.23 12.63
C PRO A 113 8.30 -11.88 12.08
N ILE A 114 9.22 -10.96 11.76
CA ILE A 114 8.87 -9.59 11.37
C ILE A 114 9.77 -9.15 10.22
N THR A 115 9.15 -8.71 9.12
CA THR A 115 9.83 -8.08 7.98
C THR A 115 9.35 -6.65 7.88
N TYR A 116 10.28 -5.71 7.87
CA TYR A 116 10.00 -4.29 7.70
C TYR A 116 10.36 -3.88 6.27
N PHE A 117 9.45 -3.17 5.62
CA PHE A 117 9.71 -2.55 4.32
C PHE A 117 9.71 -1.04 4.47
N THR A 118 10.73 -0.40 3.93
CA THR A 118 10.80 1.05 3.78
C THR A 118 10.80 1.39 2.30
N MET A 119 9.89 2.28 1.90
CA MET A 119 9.84 2.82 0.55
C MET A 119 10.24 4.30 0.59
N SER A 120 11.29 4.63 -0.15
CA SER A 120 11.75 6.02 -0.32
C SER A 120 11.45 6.52 -1.72
N LEU A 121 10.96 7.75 -1.79
CA LEU A 121 10.43 8.40 -2.99
C LEU A 121 11.03 9.80 -3.08
N TYR A 122 11.57 10.13 -4.24
CA TYR A 122 12.16 11.45 -4.50
C TYR A 122 11.54 12.01 -5.77
N PHE A 123 10.91 13.17 -5.66
CA PHE A 123 10.40 13.90 -6.81
C PHE A 123 10.46 15.39 -6.54
N ASP A 124 10.68 16.13 -7.62
CA ASP A 124 10.73 17.58 -7.58
C ASP A 124 9.34 18.14 -7.95
N VAL A 125 8.81 18.98 -7.07
CA VAL A 125 7.52 19.66 -7.28
C VAL A 125 7.61 20.65 -8.45
N VAL A 126 8.79 21.13 -8.82
CA VAL A 126 8.99 22.01 -9.98
C VAL A 126 8.71 21.30 -11.30
N ASN A 127 8.87 19.98 -11.36
CA ASN A 127 8.56 19.16 -12.54
C ASN A 127 7.10 18.67 -12.58
N CYS A 128 6.26 19.24 -11.73
CA CYS A 128 4.85 18.96 -11.71
C CYS A 128 4.19 19.38 -13.03
N LEU A 129 3.82 18.40 -13.86
CA LEU A 129 3.07 18.65 -15.07
C LEU A 129 1.66 19.06 -14.68
N GLU A 130 1.40 20.36 -14.77
CA GLU A 130 0.08 20.95 -14.61
C GLU A 130 -0.80 20.50 -15.78
N MET A 131 -1.98 19.92 -15.50
CA MET A 131 -3.00 19.80 -16.54
C MET A 131 -3.49 21.21 -16.88
N ARG A 132 -2.94 21.82 -17.93
CA ARG A 132 -3.64 22.93 -18.58
C ARG A 132 -4.92 22.37 -19.19
N PRO A 133 -6.11 22.83 -18.76
CA PRO A 133 -7.32 22.54 -19.51
C PRO A 133 -7.18 23.21 -20.89
N TYR A 134 -7.40 22.44 -21.95
CA TYR A 134 -7.62 22.98 -23.29
C TYR A 134 -8.95 23.73 -23.36
#